data_AF-A0A964XSY1-F1
#
_entry.id   AF-A0A964XSY1-F1
#
_cell.length_a   1.000
_cell.length_b   1.000
_cell.length_c   1.000
_cell.angle_alpha   90.00
_cell.angle_beta   90.00
_cell.angle_gamma   90.00
#
_symmetry.space_group_name_H-M   'P 1'
#
loop_
_entity.id
_entity.type
_entity.pdbx_description
1 polymer ?
#
loop_
_entity_poly.entity_id
_entity_poly.type
_entity_poly.pdbx_seq_one_letter_code
_entity_poly.pdbx_strand_id
1 'polypeptide(L)'
;MRPVLKGVRVVSLALNLPGPAALMRLRAMGARCLKIEPPAPAGAPRGTGGDPMSHYEPQAYQDLHRGIRTLSLDLKREAGQRRLHRHLAQADVLLTSFRPSALRKLGLDWKSLHAQHPALCMVTIVGAPGAQAEEPGHDLTYLASCDLVSGHDLPPTLYADMGGSLLTTEAVLQCLLARQQPGRRQGQGLHHEV
;
A
#
# COMPACT_ATOMS: atom_id res chain seq x y z
N MET A 1 17.45 -10.70 14.05
CA MET A 1 16.41 -10.22 15.01
C MET A 1 15.25 -11.20 15.03
N ARG A 2 14.55 -11.35 16.16
CA ARG A 2 13.27 -12.08 16.19
C ARG A 2 12.25 -11.35 15.30
N PRO A 3 11.31 -12.04 14.64
CA PRO A 3 10.29 -11.40 13.81
C PRO A 3 9.37 -10.52 14.68
N VAL A 4 9.55 -9.21 14.63
CA VAL A 4 8.86 -8.21 15.47
C VAL A 4 7.39 -8.01 15.08
N LEU A 5 7.02 -8.32 13.84
CA LEU A 5 5.64 -8.29 13.35
C LEU A 5 5.00 -9.69 13.24
N LYS A 6 5.54 -10.69 13.94
CA LYS A 6 4.93 -12.02 13.96
C LYS A 6 3.48 -11.93 14.46
N GLY A 7 2.56 -12.45 13.66
CA GLY A 7 1.11 -12.41 13.95
C GLY A 7 0.37 -11.25 13.29
N VAL A 8 1.08 -10.20 12.86
CA VAL A 8 0.49 -9.05 12.15
C VAL A 8 0.14 -9.44 10.71
N ARG A 9 -1.04 -9.03 10.25
CA ARG A 9 -1.55 -9.26 8.89
C ARG A 9 -1.72 -7.94 8.15
N VAL A 10 -0.99 -7.79 7.05
CA VAL A 10 -1.03 -6.59 6.21
C VAL A 10 -1.65 -6.94 4.86
N VAL A 11 -2.72 -6.24 4.49
CA VAL A 11 -3.30 -6.29 3.15
C VAL A 11 -2.87 -5.02 2.41
N SER A 12 -2.32 -5.15 1.21
CA SER A 12 -1.91 -4.01 0.39
C SER A 12 -2.68 -3.97 -0.91
N LEU A 13 -3.25 -2.80 -1.21
CA LEU A 13 -3.78 -2.41 -2.52
C LEU A 13 -2.80 -1.51 -3.30
N ALA A 14 -1.70 -1.10 -2.66
CA ALA A 14 -0.76 -0.16 -3.25
C ALA A 14 -0.04 -0.78 -4.45
N LEU A 15 -0.27 -0.21 -5.63
CA LEU A 15 0.38 -0.60 -6.88
C LEU A 15 1.61 0.27 -7.09
N ASN A 16 2.64 -0.32 -7.69
CA ASN A 16 3.92 0.33 -7.94
C ASN A 16 4.57 0.89 -6.65
N LEU A 17 5.83 1.32 -6.74
CA LEU A 17 6.49 2.00 -5.64
C LEU A 17 5.72 3.26 -5.22
N PRO A 18 5.75 3.61 -3.92
CA PRO A 18 6.59 3.00 -2.87
C PRO A 18 5.95 1.79 -2.13
N GLY A 19 4.72 1.42 -2.47
CA GLY A 19 3.92 0.43 -1.74
C GLY A 19 4.54 -0.97 -1.59
N PRO A 20 4.95 -1.65 -2.68
CA PRO A 20 5.64 -2.94 -2.66
C PRO A 20 6.92 -2.93 -1.82
N ALA A 21 7.72 -1.86 -1.86
CA ALA A 21 8.91 -1.76 -1.02
C ALA A 21 8.55 -1.69 0.47
N ALA A 22 7.53 -0.91 0.85
CA ALA A 22 7.03 -0.90 2.22
C ALA A 22 6.53 -2.29 2.64
N LEU A 23 5.77 -2.96 1.77
CA LEU A 23 5.24 -4.29 2.03
C LEU A 23 6.35 -5.34 2.19
N MET A 24 7.41 -5.27 1.37
CA MET A 24 8.61 -6.10 1.48
C MET A 24 9.28 -5.92 2.85
N ARG A 25 9.44 -4.67 3.31
CA ARG A 25 10.03 -4.35 4.63
C ARG A 25 9.19 -4.90 5.77
N LEU A 26 7.87 -4.74 5.71
CA LEU A 26 6.93 -5.30 6.69
C LEU A 26 7.00 -6.84 6.75
N ARG A 27 7.08 -7.50 5.58
CA ARG A 27 7.30 -8.95 5.50
C ARG A 27 8.64 -9.36 6.10
N ALA A 28 9.71 -8.62 5.83
CA ALA A 28 11.04 -8.90 6.40
C ALA A 28 11.05 -8.78 7.93
N MET A 29 10.20 -7.92 8.50
CA MET A 29 9.97 -7.83 9.95
C MET A 29 9.07 -8.93 10.51
N GLY A 30 8.52 -9.81 9.67
CA GLY A 30 7.75 -11.00 10.07
C GLY A 30 6.23 -10.90 9.91
N ALA A 31 5.72 -9.83 9.29
CA ALA A 31 4.29 -9.71 9.00
C ALA A 31 3.85 -10.71 7.92
N ARG A 32 2.59 -11.16 8.02
CA ARG A 32 1.93 -11.90 6.94
C ARG A 32 1.33 -10.90 5.95
N CYS A 33 1.98 -10.75 4.81
CA CYS A 33 1.58 -9.79 3.79
C CYS A 33 0.76 -10.45 2.66
N LEU A 34 -0.31 -9.77 2.26
CA LEU A 34 -1.13 -10.08 1.09
C LEU A 34 -1.18 -8.84 0.20
N LYS A 35 -0.71 -8.96 -1.04
CA LYS A 35 -0.92 -7.98 -2.10
C LYS A 35 -2.20 -8.33 -2.86
N ILE A 36 -3.07 -7.36 -3.06
CA ILE A 36 -4.25 -7.47 -3.91
C ILE A 36 -4.07 -6.51 -5.07
N GLU A 37 -4.22 -7.03 -6.29
CA GLU A 37 -4.06 -6.29 -7.54
C GLU A 37 -5.34 -6.34 -8.36
N PRO A 38 -5.58 -5.36 -9.25
CA PRO A 38 -6.64 -5.49 -10.23
C PRO A 38 -6.37 -6.69 -11.19
N PRO A 39 -7.37 -7.09 -11.99
CA PRO A 39 -7.13 -7.97 -13.13
C PRO A 39 -6.11 -7.35 -14.09
N ALA A 40 -5.30 -8.21 -14.72
CA ALA A 40 -4.40 -7.78 -15.79
C ALA A 40 -5.20 -7.16 -16.96
N PRO A 41 -4.58 -6.30 -17.78
CA PRO A 41 -5.19 -5.79 -18.99
C PRO A 41 -5.70 -6.92 -19.91
N ALA A 42 -6.78 -6.65 -20.64
CA ALA A 42 -7.31 -7.61 -21.60
C ALA A 42 -6.24 -7.97 -22.64
N GLY A 43 -6.08 -9.27 -22.91
CA GLY A 43 -5.07 -9.78 -23.84
C GLY A 43 -3.66 -9.96 -23.25
N ALA A 44 -3.44 -9.62 -21.97
CA ALA A 44 -2.17 -9.91 -21.30
C ALA A 44 -1.94 -11.43 -21.20
N PRO A 45 -0.67 -11.89 -21.22
CA PRO A 45 -0.33 -13.30 -21.01
C PRO A 45 -0.95 -13.87 -19.73
N ARG A 46 -1.21 -15.19 -19.75
CA ARG A 46 -1.76 -15.86 -18.57
C ARG A 46 -0.73 -15.81 -17.42
N GLY A 47 -1.19 -15.38 -16.25
CA GLY A 47 -0.33 -15.23 -15.06
C GLY A 47 0.23 -13.82 -14.88
N THR A 48 -0.04 -12.90 -15.80
CA THR A 48 0.31 -11.49 -15.66
C THR A 48 -0.49 -10.83 -14.52
N GLY A 49 0.21 -10.02 -13.72
CA GLY A 49 -0.37 -9.26 -12.61
C GLY A 49 -1.07 -7.97 -13.07
N GLY A 50 -1.81 -7.36 -12.14
CA GLY A 50 -2.47 -6.07 -12.36
C GLY A 50 -1.60 -4.86 -12.01
N ASP A 51 -0.48 -5.09 -11.32
CA ASP A 51 0.52 -4.07 -11.05
C ASP A 51 1.38 -3.79 -12.29
N PRO A 52 1.45 -2.54 -12.80
CA PRO A 52 2.25 -2.19 -13.98
C PRO A 52 3.73 -2.60 -13.87
N MET A 53 4.30 -2.61 -12.66
CA MET A 53 5.69 -2.99 -12.45
C MET A 53 5.97 -4.43 -12.88
N SER A 54 4.98 -5.33 -12.77
CA SER A 54 5.13 -6.72 -13.25
C SER A 54 5.36 -6.83 -14.77
N HIS A 55 5.14 -5.74 -15.51
CA HIS A 55 5.32 -5.68 -16.97
C HIS A 55 6.60 -4.96 -17.36
N TYR A 56 6.82 -3.75 -16.83
CA TYR A 56 7.98 -2.94 -17.23
C TYR A 56 9.25 -3.27 -16.45
N GLU A 57 9.14 -3.86 -15.24
CA GLU A 57 10.30 -4.35 -14.50
C GLU A 57 10.02 -5.67 -13.74
N PRO A 58 9.92 -6.81 -14.44
CA PRO A 58 9.49 -8.07 -13.85
C PRO A 58 10.44 -8.62 -12.78
N GLN A 59 11.75 -8.39 -12.91
CA GLN A 59 12.73 -8.87 -11.94
C GLN A 59 12.59 -8.12 -10.61
N ALA A 60 12.56 -6.78 -10.66
CA ALA A 60 12.28 -5.96 -9.48
C ALA A 60 10.93 -6.31 -8.83
N TYR A 61 9.88 -6.54 -9.61
CA TYR A 61 8.58 -6.97 -9.08
C TYR A 61 8.70 -8.30 -8.31
N GLN A 62 9.38 -9.30 -8.86
CA GLN A 62 9.58 -10.60 -8.18
C GLN A 62 10.36 -10.45 -6.87
N ASP A 63 11.39 -9.61 -6.85
CA ASP A 63 12.22 -9.38 -5.68
C ASP A 63 11.44 -8.69 -4.55
N LEU A 64 10.65 -7.66 -4.88
CA LEU A 64 9.80 -6.95 -3.92
C LEU A 64 8.68 -7.82 -3.35
N HIS A 65 8.19 -8.80 -4.11
CA HIS A 65 7.09 -9.67 -3.69
C HIS A 65 7.55 -11.06 -3.19
N ARG A 66 8.85 -11.29 -3.05
CA ARG A 66 9.38 -12.58 -2.58
C ARG A 66 8.85 -12.93 -1.19
N GLY A 67 8.12 -14.04 -1.09
CA GLY A 67 7.49 -14.50 0.16
C GLY A 67 6.22 -13.74 0.54
N ILE A 68 5.66 -12.94 -0.37
CA ILE A 68 4.37 -12.24 -0.23
C ILE A 68 3.35 -12.96 -1.11
N ARG A 69 2.14 -13.16 -0.59
CA ARG A 69 1.05 -13.72 -1.40
C ARG A 69 0.44 -12.60 -2.24
N THR A 70 0.23 -12.85 -3.54
CA THR A 70 -0.51 -11.93 -4.43
C THR A 70 -1.85 -12.55 -4.85
N LEU A 71 -2.90 -11.73 -4.92
CA LEU A 71 -4.22 -12.12 -5.40
C LEU A 71 -4.76 -11.07 -6.38
N SER A 72 -5.25 -11.50 -7.53
CA SER A 72 -6.00 -10.62 -8.43
C SER A 72 -7.49 -10.59 -8.04
N LEU A 73 -8.02 -9.39 -7.79
CA LEU A 73 -9.43 -9.13 -7.48
C LEU A 73 -9.96 -7.94 -8.29
N ASP A 74 -11.08 -8.12 -8.98
CA ASP A 74 -11.83 -6.99 -9.54
C ASP A 74 -12.69 -6.33 -8.47
N LEU A 75 -12.18 -5.26 -7.87
CA LEU A 75 -12.86 -4.50 -6.81
C LEU A 75 -14.04 -3.67 -7.31
N LYS A 76 -14.28 -3.58 -8.62
CA LYS A 76 -15.49 -2.97 -9.18
C LYS A 76 -16.68 -3.92 -9.14
N ARG A 77 -16.45 -5.22 -8.92
CA ARG A 77 -17.51 -6.23 -8.79
C ARG A 77 -17.75 -6.55 -7.32
N GLU A 78 -19.01 -6.76 -6.97
CA GLU A 78 -19.37 -7.14 -5.61
C GLU A 78 -18.65 -8.40 -5.11
N ALA A 79 -18.41 -9.38 -6.00
CA ALA A 79 -17.67 -10.58 -5.64
C ALA A 79 -16.22 -10.27 -5.24
N GLY A 80 -15.56 -9.34 -5.93
CA GLY A 80 -14.22 -8.88 -5.57
C GLY A 80 -14.22 -8.12 -4.24
N GLN A 81 -15.20 -7.24 -4.05
CA GLN A 81 -15.42 -6.53 -2.77
C GLN A 81 -15.64 -7.51 -1.61
N ARG A 82 -16.58 -8.46 -1.73
CA ARG A 82 -16.81 -9.50 -0.71
C ARG A 82 -15.53 -10.28 -0.38
N ARG A 83 -14.71 -10.60 -1.39
CA ARG A 83 -13.43 -11.28 -1.18
C ARG A 83 -12.42 -10.41 -0.44
N LEU A 84 -12.29 -9.13 -0.80
CA LEU A 84 -11.44 -8.17 -0.10
C LEU A 84 -11.86 -8.03 1.36
N HIS A 85 -13.15 -7.81 1.64
CA HIS A 85 -13.66 -7.63 3.00
C HIS A 85 -13.42 -8.86 3.90
N ARG A 86 -13.43 -10.09 3.36
CA ARG A 86 -13.02 -11.29 4.12
C ARG A 86 -11.54 -11.28 4.55
N HIS A 87 -10.67 -10.67 3.73
CA HIS A 87 -9.28 -10.46 4.11
C HIS A 87 -9.14 -9.31 5.11
N LEU A 88 -9.88 -8.20 4.92
CA LEU A 88 -9.85 -7.05 5.82
C LEU A 88 -10.37 -7.37 7.23
N ALA A 89 -11.39 -8.23 7.35
CA ALA A 89 -11.92 -8.68 8.65
C ALA A 89 -10.89 -9.40 9.53
N GLN A 90 -9.77 -9.81 8.92
CA GLN A 90 -8.67 -10.52 9.57
C GLN A 90 -7.37 -9.72 9.54
N ALA A 91 -7.35 -8.55 8.90
CA ALA A 91 -6.16 -7.74 8.72
C ALA A 91 -5.98 -6.78 9.89
N ASP A 92 -4.74 -6.48 10.21
CA ASP A 92 -4.39 -5.42 11.14
C ASP A 92 -4.23 -4.08 10.43
N VAL A 93 -3.77 -4.13 9.17
CA VAL A 93 -3.42 -2.96 8.38
C VAL A 93 -3.86 -3.14 6.94
N LEU A 94 -4.54 -2.12 6.41
CA LEU A 94 -4.68 -1.89 4.99
C LEU A 94 -3.66 -0.83 4.54
N LEU A 95 -2.78 -1.19 3.60
CA LEU A 95 -1.89 -0.27 2.91
C LEU A 95 -2.46 0.05 1.52
N THR A 96 -2.52 1.32 1.14
CA THR A 96 -3.00 1.71 -0.19
C THR A 96 -2.26 2.93 -0.72
N SER A 97 -2.14 3.03 -2.04
CA SER A 97 -1.68 4.23 -2.77
C SER A 97 -2.77 4.76 -3.71
N PHE A 98 -4.02 4.34 -3.50
CA PHE A 98 -5.14 4.83 -4.30
C PHE A 98 -5.51 6.24 -3.88
N ARG A 99 -5.81 7.07 -4.88
CA ARG A 99 -6.29 8.43 -4.67
C ARG A 99 -7.56 8.44 -3.82
N PRO A 100 -7.80 9.49 -3.02
CA PRO A 100 -8.97 9.56 -2.14
C PRO A 100 -10.30 9.38 -2.90
N SER A 101 -10.44 9.96 -4.10
CA SER A 101 -11.63 9.80 -4.94
C SER A 101 -11.88 8.36 -5.38
N ALA A 102 -10.83 7.61 -5.69
CA ALA A 102 -10.93 6.20 -6.07
C ALA A 102 -11.36 5.35 -4.86
N LEU A 103 -10.78 5.60 -3.68
CA LEU A 103 -11.16 4.93 -2.44
C LEU A 103 -12.64 5.17 -2.10
N ARG A 104 -13.11 6.43 -2.16
CA ARG A 104 -14.53 6.77 -1.96
C ARG A 104 -15.44 6.03 -2.94
N LYS A 105 -15.09 6.01 -4.24
CA LYS A 105 -15.87 5.29 -5.27
C LYS A 105 -15.94 3.78 -5.03
N LEU A 106 -14.90 3.20 -4.43
CA LEU A 106 -14.83 1.79 -4.09
C LEU A 106 -15.43 1.47 -2.71
N GLY A 107 -15.85 2.47 -1.92
CA GLY A 107 -16.30 2.30 -0.54
C GLY A 107 -15.16 1.88 0.42
N LEU A 108 -13.92 2.19 0.06
CA LEU A 108 -12.70 1.81 0.79
C LEU A 108 -12.02 3.02 1.45
N ASP A 109 -12.70 4.16 1.55
CA ASP A 109 -12.23 5.29 2.34
C ASP A 109 -12.25 4.98 3.84
N TRP A 110 -11.50 5.75 4.63
CA TRP A 110 -11.35 5.52 6.06
C TRP A 110 -12.69 5.44 6.80
N LYS A 111 -13.64 6.33 6.53
CA LYS A 111 -14.93 6.37 7.23
C LYS A 111 -15.72 5.10 6.96
N SER A 112 -15.77 4.67 5.69
CA SER A 112 -16.46 3.46 5.26
C SER A 112 -15.83 2.19 5.86
N LEU A 113 -14.50 2.09 5.85
CA LEU A 113 -13.79 0.93 6.36
C LEU A 113 -13.81 0.85 7.88
N HIS A 114 -13.61 1.96 8.58
CA HIS A 114 -13.58 1.98 10.04
C HIS A 114 -14.94 1.62 10.64
N ALA A 115 -16.04 2.00 9.99
CA ALA A 115 -17.38 1.59 10.40
C ALA A 115 -17.59 0.07 10.35
N GLN A 116 -16.95 -0.63 9.40
CA GLN A 116 -17.09 -2.08 9.22
C GLN A 116 -16.01 -2.89 9.95
N HIS A 117 -14.80 -2.33 10.06
CA HIS A 117 -13.63 -2.97 10.66
C HIS A 117 -12.98 -2.01 11.68
N PRO A 118 -13.59 -1.81 12.87
CA PRO A 118 -13.17 -0.76 13.81
C PRO A 118 -11.73 -0.89 14.31
N ALA A 119 -11.14 -2.10 14.25
CA ALA A 119 -9.76 -2.37 14.66
C ALA A 119 -8.73 -2.25 13.52
N LEU A 120 -9.17 -2.15 12.26
CA LEU A 120 -8.31 -2.08 11.09
C LEU A 120 -7.61 -0.73 11.02
N CYS A 121 -6.28 -0.71 10.99
CA CYS A 121 -5.53 0.49 10.65
C CYS A 121 -5.46 0.68 9.14
N MET A 122 -5.44 1.92 8.68
CA MET A 122 -5.30 2.28 7.28
C MET A 122 -4.08 3.18 7.11
N VAL A 123 -3.16 2.81 6.23
CA VAL A 123 -2.05 3.67 5.81
C VAL A 123 -2.24 3.98 4.33
N THR A 124 -2.32 5.27 4.01
CA THR A 124 -2.51 5.78 2.64
C THR A 124 -1.26 6.51 2.22
N ILE A 125 -0.68 6.13 1.09
CA ILE A 125 0.44 6.82 0.45
C ILE A 125 -0.15 7.83 -0.52
N VAL A 126 0.19 9.11 -0.36
CA VAL A 126 -0.18 10.19 -1.28
C VAL A 126 1.06 10.96 -1.72
N GLY A 127 0.97 11.67 -2.84
CA GLY A 127 2.07 12.51 -3.31
C GLY A 127 2.18 13.86 -2.59
N ALA A 128 1.06 14.34 -2.06
CA ALA A 128 0.93 15.62 -1.39
C ALA A 128 -0.36 15.64 -0.57
N PRO A 129 -0.43 16.43 0.51
CA PRO A 129 -1.60 16.49 1.37
C PRO A 129 -2.77 17.23 0.71
N GLY A 130 -3.96 17.02 1.26
CA GLY A 130 -5.16 17.79 0.90
C GLY A 130 -5.63 17.54 -0.53
N ALA A 131 -5.99 18.61 -1.26
CA ALA A 131 -6.53 18.48 -2.61
C ALA A 131 -5.51 17.88 -3.60
N GLN A 132 -4.21 18.05 -3.34
CA GLN A 132 -3.13 17.55 -4.18
C GLN A 132 -2.94 16.04 -4.07
N ALA A 133 -3.59 15.37 -3.10
CA ALA A 133 -3.60 13.91 -3.02
C ALA A 133 -4.26 13.22 -4.24
N GLU A 134 -4.97 13.98 -5.07
CA GLU A 134 -5.55 13.50 -6.33
C GLU A 134 -4.59 13.62 -7.53
N GLU A 135 -3.47 14.31 -7.37
CA GLU A 135 -2.47 14.53 -8.42
C GLU A 135 -1.61 13.28 -8.62
N PRO A 136 -1.44 12.78 -9.87
CA PRO A 136 -0.46 11.74 -10.14
C PRO A 136 0.96 12.25 -9.89
N GLY A 137 1.78 11.42 -9.26
CA GLY A 137 3.22 11.64 -9.20
C GLY A 137 3.97 10.31 -9.20
N HIS A 138 5.19 10.37 -9.69
CA HIS A 138 6.20 9.33 -9.59
C HIS A 138 7.48 9.95 -9.03
N ASP A 139 8.46 9.12 -8.70
CA ASP A 139 9.75 9.55 -8.14
C ASP A 139 10.33 10.82 -8.80
N LEU A 140 10.46 10.81 -10.14
CA LEU A 140 10.99 11.94 -10.90
C LEU A 140 10.11 13.19 -10.83
N THR A 141 8.79 13.06 -10.69
CA THR A 141 7.89 14.21 -10.49
C THR A 141 8.23 14.93 -9.19
N TYR A 142 8.45 14.18 -8.12
CA TYR A 142 8.78 14.75 -6.81
C TYR A 142 10.17 15.34 -6.80
N LEU A 143 11.16 14.64 -7.37
CA LEU A 143 12.53 15.18 -7.49
C LEU A 143 12.59 16.45 -8.34
N ALA A 144 11.88 16.48 -9.47
CA ALA A 144 11.83 17.67 -10.32
C ALA A 144 11.17 18.86 -9.59
N SER A 145 10.15 18.63 -8.77
CA SER A 145 9.49 19.69 -7.98
C SER A 145 10.40 20.31 -6.91
N CYS A 146 11.54 19.68 -6.60
CA CYS A 146 12.55 20.15 -5.66
C CYS A 146 13.86 20.56 -6.36
N ASP A 147 13.85 20.76 -7.68
CA ASP A 147 15.03 21.08 -8.49
C ASP A 147 16.16 20.03 -8.40
N LEU A 148 15.82 18.79 -8.08
CA LEU A 148 16.77 17.67 -7.94
C LEU A 148 16.95 16.86 -9.23
N VAL A 149 16.33 17.28 -10.33
CA VAL A 149 16.53 16.72 -11.67
C VAL A 149 17.28 17.76 -12.52
N SER A 150 18.58 17.54 -12.70
CA SER A 150 19.46 18.46 -13.42
C SER A 150 19.61 18.03 -14.88
N GLY A 151 18.90 18.69 -15.80
CA GLY A 151 18.98 18.38 -17.22
C GLY A 151 18.39 17.01 -17.56
N HIS A 152 19.14 16.17 -18.28
CA HIS A 152 18.69 14.84 -18.72
C HIS A 152 19.36 13.68 -17.97
N ASP A 153 20.22 13.98 -16.99
CA ASP A 153 20.86 12.95 -16.18
C ASP A 153 19.83 12.43 -15.15
N LEU A 154 19.30 11.24 -15.42
CA LEU A 154 18.32 10.61 -14.53
C LEU A 154 19.01 10.13 -13.25
N PRO A 155 18.45 10.41 -12.05
CA PRO A 155 18.94 9.87 -10.80
C PRO A 155 19.04 8.33 -10.86
N PRO A 156 20.14 7.73 -10.39
CA PRO A 156 20.33 6.27 -10.43
C PRO A 156 19.47 5.53 -9.38
N THR A 157 18.67 6.26 -8.61
CA THR A 157 17.86 5.75 -7.52
C THR A 157 16.49 6.42 -7.52
N LEU A 158 15.47 5.66 -7.09
CA LEU A 158 14.13 6.18 -6.86
C LEU A 158 14.06 6.76 -5.44
N TYR A 159 14.65 7.93 -5.23
CA TYR A 159 14.86 8.49 -3.90
C TYR A 159 13.55 8.79 -3.15
N ALA A 160 12.59 9.44 -3.80
CA ALA A 160 11.29 9.78 -3.22
C ALA A 160 10.47 8.51 -2.95
N ASP A 161 10.49 7.53 -3.86
CA ASP A 161 9.81 6.26 -3.65
C ASP A 161 10.44 5.44 -2.50
N MET A 162 11.76 5.33 -2.45
CA MET A 162 12.42 4.58 -1.39
C MET A 162 12.27 5.27 -0.03
N GLY A 163 12.31 6.61 0.00
CA GLY A 163 11.98 7.42 1.17
C GLY A 163 10.53 7.20 1.63
N GLY A 164 9.57 7.31 0.69
CA GLY A 164 8.15 7.03 0.94
C GLY A 164 7.91 5.62 1.47
N SER A 165 8.69 4.63 1.02
CA SER A 165 8.59 3.24 1.52
C SER A 165 8.99 3.12 2.99
N LEU A 166 9.99 3.91 3.43
CA LEU A 166 10.44 3.95 4.81
C LEU A 166 9.39 4.63 5.69
N LEU A 167 8.91 5.81 5.27
CA LEU A 167 7.85 6.55 5.98
C LEU A 167 6.56 5.72 6.08
N THR A 168 6.18 5.02 5.01
CA THR A 168 5.04 4.09 5.02
C THR A 168 5.23 2.98 6.04
N THR A 169 6.42 2.38 6.08
CA THR A 169 6.74 1.32 7.03
C THR A 169 6.65 1.85 8.46
N GLU A 170 7.19 3.04 8.71
CA GLU A 170 7.12 3.72 10.00
C GLU A 170 5.66 4.01 10.41
N ALA A 171 4.85 4.57 9.51
CA ALA A 171 3.44 4.84 9.75
C ALA A 171 2.66 3.57 10.14
N VAL A 172 2.94 2.45 9.48
CA VAL A 172 2.37 1.15 9.87
C VAL A 172 2.75 0.76 11.29
N LEU A 173 4.03 0.90 11.67
CA LEU A 173 4.49 0.62 13.02
C LEU A 173 3.83 1.54 14.05
N GLN A 174 3.75 2.84 13.75
CA GLN A 174 3.10 3.84 14.60
C GLN A 174 1.61 3.51 14.81
N CYS A 175 0.87 3.17 13.74
CA CYS A 175 -0.52 2.75 13.85
C CYS A 175 -0.69 1.50 14.73
N LEU A 176 0.17 0.50 14.56
CA LEU A 176 0.11 -0.74 15.34
C LEU A 176 0.43 -0.50 16.82
N LEU A 177 1.43 0.34 17.12
CA LEU A 177 1.79 0.72 18.49
C LEU A 177 0.69 1.56 19.15
N ALA A 178 0.20 2.60 18.45
CA ALA A 178 -0.85 3.47 18.96
C ALA A 178 -2.15 2.69 19.25
N ARG A 179 -2.52 1.73 18.40
CA ARG A 179 -3.67 0.85 18.63
C ARG A 179 -3.54 0.01 19.91
N GLN A 180 -2.32 -0.32 20.34
CA GLN A 180 -2.06 -1.08 21.56
C GLN A 180 -1.99 -0.21 22.82
N GLN A 181 -1.84 1.12 22.68
CA GLN A 181 -1.71 2.00 23.83
C GLN A 181 -2.98 2.00 24.70
N PRO A 182 -2.85 1.92 26.03
CA PRO A 182 -3.99 2.02 26.94
C PRO A 182 -4.71 3.36 26.80
N GLY A 183 -6.04 3.34 26.92
CA GLY A 183 -6.86 4.55 26.91
C GLY A 183 -8.15 4.37 26.12
N ARG A 184 -8.87 5.49 25.91
CA ARG A 184 -10.20 5.49 25.26
C ARG A 184 -10.23 4.93 23.83
N ARG A 185 -9.08 4.90 23.14
CA ARG A 185 -8.93 4.40 21.76
C ARG A 185 -8.20 3.06 21.68
N GLN A 186 -7.96 2.38 22.81
CA GLN A 186 -7.29 1.09 22.80
C GLN A 186 -8.05 0.09 21.92
N GLY A 187 -7.32 -0.61 21.03
CA GLY A 187 -7.88 -1.56 20.08
C GLY A 187 -8.57 -0.94 18.86
N GLN A 188 -8.74 0.38 18.80
CA GLN A 188 -9.30 1.06 17.63
C GLN A 188 -8.24 1.27 16.57
N GLY A 189 -8.59 0.99 15.32
CA GLY A 189 -7.76 1.28 14.16
C GLY A 189 -7.53 2.77 13.99
N LEU A 190 -6.43 3.13 13.34
CA LEU A 190 -6.07 4.50 13.01
C LEU A 190 -5.87 4.65 11.50
N HIS A 191 -6.11 5.87 10.99
CA HIS A 191 -5.71 6.27 9.65
C HIS A 191 -4.47 7.15 9.73
N HIS A 192 -3.47 6.83 8.91
CA HIS A 192 -2.27 7.63 8.71
C HIS A 192 -2.08 7.87 7.21
N GLU A 193 -1.85 9.12 6.82
CA GLU A 193 -1.51 9.52 5.47
C GLU A 193 -0.01 9.84 5.43
N VAL A 194 0.69 9.26 4.44
CA VAL A 194 2.13 9.40 4.20
C VAL A 194 2.34 10.15 2.90
#